data_AF-A0A1W9QDB5-F1
#
_entry.id   AF-A0A1W9QDB5-F1
#
_cell.length_a   1.000
_cell.length_b   1.000
_cell.length_c   1.000
_cell.angle_alpha   90.00
_cell.angle_beta   90.00
_cell.angle_gamma   90.00
#
_symmetry.space_group_name_H-M   'P 1'
#
loop_
_entity.id
_entity.type
_entity.pdbx_description
1 polymer ?
#
loop_
_entity_poly.entity_id
_entity_poly.type
_entity_poly.pdbx_seq_one_letter_code
_entity_poly.pdbx_strand_id
1 'polypeptide(L)'
;MSKDLEKTESDAELEADGALPPVVLRMVVEVRSDGSRTVARGAIEDVPTGERVQVKIDNFSPLLLGKEITRALIGLPSLAKRAAVRMLLPRTTGSKND
;
A
#
# COMPACT_ATOMS: atom_id res chain seq x y z
N MET A 1 -4.94 -4.33 -29.53
CA MET A 1 -4.71 -2.97 -29.02
C MET A 1 -4.55 -3.07 -27.51
N SER A 2 -3.36 -3.46 -27.07
CA SER A 2 -2.98 -3.45 -25.66
C SER A 2 -2.65 -2.00 -25.37
N LYS A 3 -3.49 -1.30 -24.62
CA LYS A 3 -3.14 0.04 -24.13
C LYS A 3 -1.91 -0.16 -23.25
N ASP A 4 -0.76 0.27 -23.76
CA ASP A 4 0.51 0.24 -23.04
C ASP A 4 0.25 0.76 -21.62
N LEU A 5 0.69 0.02 -20.61
CA LEU A 5 0.76 0.54 -19.25
C LEU A 5 1.70 1.73 -19.33
N GLU A 6 1.14 2.90 -19.56
CA GLU A 6 1.83 4.16 -19.42
C GLU A 6 2.38 4.15 -17.99
N LYS A 7 3.70 4.22 -17.87
CA LYS A 7 4.38 4.28 -16.59
C LYS A 7 4.10 5.66 -16.01
N THR A 8 2.89 5.82 -15.49
CA THR A 8 2.42 7.01 -14.80
C THR A 8 3.23 7.08 -13.52
N GLU A 9 4.32 7.85 -13.60
CA GLU A 9 5.04 8.45 -12.48
C GLU A 9 5.86 7.47 -11.63
N SER A 10 7.17 7.69 -11.62
CA SER A 10 8.06 6.97 -10.73
C SER A 10 7.78 7.35 -9.26
N ASP A 11 8.07 6.46 -8.30
CA ASP A 11 7.96 6.77 -6.86
C ASP A 11 8.67 8.08 -6.49
N ALA A 12 9.75 8.42 -7.19
CA ALA A 12 10.49 9.67 -7.01
C ALA A 12 9.74 10.91 -7.52
N GLU A 13 8.94 10.79 -8.59
CA GLU A 13 8.06 11.87 -9.07
C GLU A 13 6.87 12.08 -8.14
N LEU A 14 6.30 10.99 -7.62
CA LEU A 14 5.22 11.06 -6.62
C LEU A 14 5.72 11.69 -5.31
N GLU A 15 6.94 11.36 -4.85
CA GLU A 15 7.52 12.00 -3.68
C GLU A 15 7.97 13.46 -3.93
N ALA A 16 8.22 13.83 -5.19
CA ALA A 16 8.57 15.20 -5.59
C ALA A 16 7.32 16.11 -5.74
N ASP A 17 6.14 15.54 -5.93
CA ASP A 17 4.88 16.29 -5.93
C ASP A 17 4.53 16.71 -4.49
N GLY A 18 5.00 17.89 -4.12
CA GLY A 18 4.73 18.52 -2.82
C GLY A 18 3.26 18.82 -2.53
N ALA A 19 2.34 18.58 -3.49
CA ALA A 19 0.91 18.68 -3.28
C ALA A 19 0.28 17.39 -2.72
N LEU A 20 1.01 16.26 -2.73
CA LEU A 20 0.47 15.00 -2.22
C LEU A 20 0.47 14.93 -0.68
N PRO A 21 -0.55 14.29 -0.08
CA PRO A 21 -0.55 14.04 1.35
C PRO A 21 0.59 13.06 1.75
N PRO A 22 1.00 13.04 3.03
CA PRO A 22 2.05 12.13 3.49
C PRO A 22 1.73 10.66 3.23
N VAL A 23 2.74 9.87 2.85
CA VAL A 23 2.62 8.42 2.73
C VAL A 23 2.35 7.82 4.12
N VAL A 24 1.20 7.19 4.29
CA VAL A 24 0.82 6.52 5.54
C VAL A 24 0.95 4.99 5.47
N LEU A 25 1.04 4.44 4.26
CA LEU A 25 1.11 3.01 4.03
C LEU A 25 1.84 2.72 2.72
N ARG A 26 2.65 1.67 2.69
CA ARG A 26 3.37 1.20 1.50
C ARG A 26 3.15 -0.29 1.31
N MET A 27 2.91 -0.74 0.09
CA MET A 27 2.76 -2.15 -0.23
C MET A 27 3.64 -2.53 -1.40
N VAL A 28 4.44 -3.59 -1.23
CA VAL A 28 5.27 -4.16 -2.29
C VAL A 28 4.87 -5.60 -2.48
N VAL A 29 4.56 -5.99 -3.72
CA VAL A 29 4.14 -7.36 -4.06
C VAL A 29 4.91 -7.85 -5.28
N GLU A 30 5.62 -8.95 -5.12
CA GLU A 30 6.14 -9.78 -6.21
C GLU A 30 5.03 -10.73 -6.68
N VAL A 31 4.78 -10.78 -7.98
CA VAL A 31 3.85 -11.72 -8.61
C VAL A 31 4.61 -12.59 -9.60
N ARG A 32 4.52 -13.92 -9.42
CA ARG A 32 5.10 -14.92 -10.32
C ARG A 32 3.95 -15.72 -10.95
N SER A 33 3.91 -15.80 -12.28
CA SER A 33 2.89 -16.57 -13.00
C SER A 33 3.50 -17.29 -14.19
N ASP A 34 3.09 -18.54 -14.39
CA ASP A 34 3.42 -19.34 -15.59
C ASP A 34 2.19 -19.60 -16.49
N GLY A 35 1.06 -18.95 -16.19
CA GLY A 35 -0.21 -19.11 -16.90
C GLY A 35 -1.11 -20.23 -16.34
N SER A 36 -0.56 -21.17 -15.58
CA SER A 36 -1.30 -22.26 -14.91
C SER A 36 -1.33 -22.11 -13.38
N ARG A 37 -0.35 -21.39 -12.83
CA ARG A 37 -0.20 -21.11 -11.41
C ARG A 37 0.23 -19.67 -11.22
N THR A 38 -0.31 -19.02 -10.20
CA THR A 38 0.09 -17.66 -9.79
C THR A 38 0.40 -17.63 -8.30
N VAL A 39 1.53 -17.03 -7.96
CA VAL A 39 1.95 -16.84 -6.57
C VAL A 39 2.29 -15.37 -6.38
N ALA A 40 1.79 -14.78 -5.29
CA ALA A 40 2.17 -13.45 -4.88
C ALA A 40 2.75 -13.45 -3.48
N ARG A 41 3.83 -12.68 -3.31
CA ARG A 41 4.54 -12.51 -2.04
C ARG A 41 4.84 -11.04 -1.87
N GLY A 42 4.64 -10.52 -0.68
CA GLY A 42 4.82 -9.10 -0.46
C GLY A 42 4.84 -8.72 1.00
N ALA A 43 4.88 -7.43 1.22
CA ALA A 43 4.73 -6.84 2.54
C ALA A 43 3.90 -5.56 2.45
N ILE A 44 3.15 -5.31 3.50
CA ILE A 44 2.50 -4.03 3.76
C ILE A 44 3.22 -3.41 4.95
N GLU A 45 3.59 -2.13 4.82
CA GLU A 45 4.26 -1.33 5.84
C GLU A 45 3.36 -0.16 6.24
N ASP A 46 3.08 -0.04 7.54
CA ASP A 46 2.56 1.18 8.16
C ASP A 46 3.74 2.14 8.34
N VAL A 47 3.82 3.16 7.49
CA VAL A 47 4.97 4.08 7.44
C VAL A 47 5.15 4.85 8.76
N PRO A 48 4.08 5.35 9.42
CA PRO A 48 4.21 6.03 10.71
C PRO A 48 4.76 5.18 11.85
N THR A 49 4.46 3.88 11.88
CA THR A 49 4.83 2.99 13.00
C THR A 49 5.98 2.03 12.67
N GLY A 50 6.30 1.86 11.39
CA GLY A 50 7.26 0.87 10.90
C GLY A 50 6.76 -0.58 10.99
N GLU A 51 5.49 -0.80 11.33
CA GLU A 51 4.91 -2.14 11.43
C GLU A 51 4.81 -2.77 10.03
N ARG A 52 5.32 -3.99 9.88
CA ARG A 52 5.33 -4.73 8.61
C ARG A 52 4.58 -6.04 8.71
N VAL A 53 3.65 -6.26 7.79
CA VAL A 53 2.88 -7.51 7.68
C VAL A 53 3.23 -8.19 6.36
N GLN A 54 3.63 -9.46 6.42
CA GLN A 54 3.87 -10.23 5.20
C GLN A 54 2.56 -10.69 4.57
N VAL A 55 2.49 -10.59 3.24
CA VAL A 55 1.38 -11.07 2.43
C VAL A 55 1.87 -12.23 1.58
N LYS A 56 1.21 -13.38 1.69
CA LYS A 56 1.42 -14.51 0.78
C LYS A 56 0.07 -14.98 0.28
N ILE A 57 -0.08 -15.01 -1.03
CA ILE A 57 -1.30 -15.46 -1.71
C ILE A 57 -0.88 -16.48 -2.77
N ASP A 58 -1.40 -17.70 -2.66
CA ASP A 58 -1.22 -18.77 -3.64
C ASP A 58 -2.56 -18.98 -4.36
N ASN A 59 -2.65 -18.73 -5.68
CA ASN A 59 -3.91 -18.88 -6.41
C ASN A 59 -3.73 -19.24 -7.90
N PHE A 60 -4.81 -19.64 -8.57
CA PHE A 60 -4.76 -20.18 -9.93
C PHE A 60 -4.84 -19.12 -11.04
N SER A 61 -5.04 -17.83 -10.72
CA SER A 61 -5.02 -16.75 -11.73
C SER A 61 -4.74 -15.35 -11.16
N PRO A 62 -4.22 -14.40 -11.98
CA PRO A 62 -3.99 -13.00 -11.59
C PRO A 62 -5.27 -12.25 -11.18
N LEU A 63 -6.41 -12.57 -11.77
CA LEU A 63 -7.68 -11.91 -11.43
C LEU A 63 -8.11 -12.28 -10.01
N LEU A 64 -7.94 -13.53 -9.62
CA LEU A 64 -8.22 -13.99 -8.25
C LEU A 64 -7.24 -13.42 -7.24
N LEU A 65 -5.99 -13.20 -7.65
CA LEU A 65 -4.98 -12.54 -6.82
C LEU A 65 -5.42 -11.12 -6.42
N GLY A 66 -5.92 -10.31 -7.36
CA GLY A 66 -6.40 -8.95 -7.06
C GLY A 66 -7.48 -8.94 -5.98
N LYS A 67 -8.44 -9.86 -6.04
CA LYS A 67 -9.51 -10.02 -5.03
C LYS A 67 -8.95 -10.37 -3.65
N GLU A 68 -8.00 -11.30 -3.58
CA GLU A 68 -7.38 -11.71 -2.31
C GLU A 68 -6.52 -10.59 -1.70
N ILE A 69 -5.84 -9.78 -2.52
CA ILE A 69 -5.14 -8.57 -2.05
C ILE A 69 -6.14 -7.58 -1.47
N THR A 70 -7.24 -7.28 -2.17
CA THR A 70 -8.30 -6.40 -1.66
C THR A 70 -8.85 -6.92 -0.33
N ARG A 71 -9.07 -8.22 -0.21
CA ARG A 71 -9.56 -8.84 1.02
C ARG A 71 -8.56 -8.74 2.17
N ALA A 72 -7.27 -8.95 1.90
CA ALA A 72 -6.21 -8.79 2.88
C ALA A 72 -6.14 -7.36 3.41
N LEU A 73 -6.31 -6.35 2.53
CA LEU A 73 -6.33 -4.94 2.92
C LEU A 73 -7.53 -4.58 3.82
N ILE A 74 -8.72 -5.08 3.48
CA ILE A 74 -9.94 -4.87 4.29
C ILE A 74 -9.82 -5.58 5.65
N GLY A 75 -9.11 -6.70 5.69
CA GLY A 75 -8.86 -7.53 6.87
C GLY A 75 -7.75 -7.04 7.80
N LEU A 76 -7.21 -5.82 7.63
CA LEU A 76 -6.22 -5.21 8.55
C LEU A 76 -6.92 -4.26 9.56
N PRO A 77 -7.52 -4.76 10.65
CA PRO A 77 -8.37 -3.98 11.55
C PRO A 77 -7.61 -3.00 12.46
N SER A 78 -6.28 -2.99 12.49
CA SER A 78 -5.47 -2.13 13.39
C SER A 78 -4.64 -1.06 12.67
N LEU A 79 -3.93 -1.42 11.59
CA LEU A 79 -3.07 -0.48 10.84
C LEU A 79 -3.90 0.63 10.16
N ALA A 80 -4.95 0.26 9.42
CA ALA A 80 -5.78 1.22 8.68
C ALA A 80 -6.55 2.17 9.61
N LYS A 81 -7.02 1.70 10.77
CA LYS A 81 -7.72 2.54 11.75
C LYS A 81 -6.79 3.55 12.43
N ARG A 82 -5.55 3.17 12.74
CA ARG A 82 -4.55 4.09 13.34
C ARG A 82 -4.08 5.15 12.35
N ALA A 83 -3.80 4.75 11.11
CA ALA A 83 -3.46 5.68 10.03
C ALA A 83 -4.60 6.67 9.76
N ALA A 84 -5.84 6.19 9.64
CA ALA A 84 -7.01 7.04 9.39
C ALA A 84 -7.32 7.99 10.56
N VAL A 85 -7.31 7.50 11.81
CA VAL A 85 -7.55 8.34 13.00
C VAL A 85 -6.49 9.43 13.13
N ARG A 86 -5.23 9.13 12.81
CA ARG A 86 -4.15 10.13 12.84
C ARG A 86 -4.21 11.13 11.69
N MET A 87 -4.76 10.74 10.54
CA MET A 87 -5.03 11.64 9.40
C MET A 87 -6.21 12.60 9.68
N LEU A 88 -7.19 12.16 10.48
CA LEU A 88 -8.35 12.94 10.90
C LEU A 88 -8.10 13.85 12.11
N LEU A 89 -7.00 13.65 12.84
CA LEU A 89 -6.62 14.51 13.96
C LEU A 89 -5.89 15.76 13.43
N PRO A 90 -6.35 16.98 13.77
CA PRO A 90 -5.60 18.19 13.46
C PRO A 90 -4.21 18.10 14.09
N ARG A 91 -3.17 18.41 13.32
CA ARG A 91 -1.82 18.60 13.86
C ARG A 91 -1.89 19.79 14.82
N THR A 92 -2.07 19.52 16.11
CA THR A 92 -1.85 20.54 17.14
C THR A 92 -0.36 20.82 17.17
N THR A 93 0.07 21.84 16.45
CA THR A 93 1.40 22.42 16.59
C THR A 93 1.48 23.02 17.99
N GLY A 94 1.84 22.20 18.96
CA GLY A 94 2.31 22.68 20.26
C GLY A 94 3.71 23.27 20.10
N SER A 95 3.80 24.46 19.49
CA SER A 95 4.97 25.31 19.69
C SER A 95 4.68 26.13 20.94
N LYS A 96 5.22 25.67 22.07
CA LYS A 96 5.38 26.50 23.26
C LYS A 96 6.19 27.74 22.88
N ASN A 97 5.74 28.89 23.37
CA ASN A 97 6.57 30.07 23.58
C ASN A 97 7.82 29.67 24.37
N ASP A 98 8.99 30.07 23.91
CA ASP A 98 9.83 31.14 24.51
C ASP A 98 10.95 31.54 23.53
#